data_AF-S0JNL6-F1
#
_entry.id   AF-S0JNL6-F1
#
_cell.length_a   1.000
_cell.length_b   1.000
_cell.length_c   1.000
_cell.angle_alpha   90.00
_cell.angle_beta   90.00
_cell.angle_gamma   90.00
#
_symmetry.space_group_name_H-M   'P 1'
#
loop_
_entity.id
_entity.type
_entity.pdbx_description
1 polymer ?
#
loop_
_entity_poly.entity_id
_entity_poly.type
_entity_poly.pdbx_seq_one_letter_code
_entity_poly.pdbx_strand_id
1 'polypeptide(L)' 'MNESIAILILCFSFLYLLEGIDISVHKKVNNAYKASHIVYPLFMVVGMIYFLVTGIID' A
#
# COMPACT_ATOMS: atom_id res chain seq x y z
N MET A 1 -17.47 5.10 0.78
CA MET A 1 -16.37 5.77 0.04
C MET A 1 -16.58 5.38 -1.39
N ASN A 2 -16.57 6.31 -2.35
CA ASN A 2 -16.90 5.96 -3.73
C ASN A 2 -15.89 4.94 -4.29
N GLU A 3 -16.34 3.94 -5.03
CA GLU A 3 -15.48 2.89 -5.63
C GLU A 3 -14.25 3.47 -6.35
N SER A 4 -14.43 4.57 -7.08
CA SER A 4 -13.34 5.26 -7.79
C SER A 4 -12.24 5.77 -6.86
N ILE A 5 -12.59 6.22 -5.65
CA ILE A 5 -11.62 6.67 -4.64
C ILE A 5 -10.87 5.48 -4.06
N ALA A 6 -11.55 4.35 -3.83
CA ALA A 6 -10.91 3.14 -3.34
C ALA A 6 -9.88 2.59 -4.35
N ILE A 7 -10.23 2.56 -5.64
CA ILE A 7 -9.32 2.16 -6.72
C ILE A 7 -8.10 3.10 -6.78
N LEU A 8 -8.31 4.41 -6.65
CA LEU A 8 -7.24 5.39 -6.65
C LEU A 8 -6.29 5.19 -5.47
N ILE A 9 -6.81 4.97 -4.26
CA ILE A 9 -6.01 4.67 -3.06
C ILE A 9 -5.23 3.36 -3.24
N LEU A 10 -5.84 2.35 -3.87
CA LEU A 10 -5.18 1.09 -4.20
C LEU A 10 -3.98 1.30 -5.12
N CYS A 11 -4.16 2.05 -6.21
CA CYS A 11 -3.08 2.39 -7.14
C CYS A 11 -1.94 3.14 -6.44
N PHE A 12 -2.24 4.14 -5.60
CA PHE A 12 -1.22 4.86 -4.85
C PHE A 12 -0.50 3.98 -3.82
N SER A 13 -1.22 3.07 -3.16
CA SER A 13 -0.63 2.14 -2.20
C SER A 13 0.32 1.16 -2.89
N PHE A 14 0.00 0.71 -4.12
CA PHE A 14 0.90 -0.08 -4.94
C PHE A 14 2.15 0.69 -5.38
N LEU A 15 2.01 1.95 -5.81
CA LEU A 15 3.16 2.79 -6.14
C LEU A 15 4.09 2.97 -4.93
N TYR A 16 3.51 3.21 -3.76
CA TYR A 16 4.27 3.36 -2.52
C TYR A 16 4.95 2.06 -2.07
N LEU A 17 4.33 0.91 -2.36
CA LEU A 17 4.96 -0.40 -2.16
C LEU A 17 6.20 -0.59 -3.04
N LEU A 18 6.11 -0.22 -4.32
CA LEU A 18 7.24 -0.29 -5.25
C LEU A 18 8.38 0.62 -4.81
N GLU A 19 8.07 1.83 -4.34
CA GLU A 19 9.06 2.75 -3.75
C GLU A 19 9.71 2.13 -2.50
N GLY A 20 8.93 1.51 -1.63
CA GLY A 20 9.45 0.80 -0.44
C GLY A 20 10.40 -0.34 -0.79
N ILE A 21 10.12 -1.08 -1.86
CA ILE A 21 11.01 -2.13 -2.38
C ILE A 21 12.30 -1.52 -2.94
N ASP A 22 12.20 -0.46 -3.75
CA ASP A 22 13.37 0.23 -4.29
C ASP A 22 14.30 0.77 -3.19
N ILE A 23 13.72 1.42 -2.16
CA ILE A 23 14.45 1.87 -0.98
C ILE A 23 15.12 0.70 -0.26
N SER A 24 14.44 -0.44 -0.16
CA SER A 24 14.98 -1.62 0.53
C SER A 24 16.17 -2.23 -0.20
N VAL A 25 16.13 -2.26 -1.54
CA VAL A 25 17.17 -2.86 -2.40
C VAL A 25 18.34 -1.89 -2.61
N HIS A 26 18.07 -0.64 -2.97
CA HIS A 26 19.09 0.29 -3.44
C HIS A 26 19.63 1.22 -2.35
N LYS A 27 18.89 1.47 -1.26
CA LYS A 27 19.32 2.41 -0.21
C LYS A 27 19.78 1.69 1.06
N LYS A 28 20.93 2.12 1.60
CA LYS A 28 21.38 1.78 2.97
C LYS A 28 20.66 2.67 3.98
N VAL A 29 19.39 2.38 4.21
CA VAL A 29 18.57 2.97 5.28
C VAL A 29 18.30 1.95 6.38
N ASN A 30 17.87 2.42 7.55
CA ASN A 30 17.58 1.57 8.71
C ASN A 30 16.55 0.49 8.37
N ASN A 31 16.74 -0.74 8.87
CA ASN A 31 15.83 -1.86 8.63
C ASN A 31 14.40 -1.57 9.10
N ALA A 32 14.22 -0.85 10.21
CA ALA A 32 12.89 -0.44 10.65
C ALA A 32 12.20 0.48 9.62
N TYR A 33 12.94 1.41 9.02
CA TYR A 33 12.43 2.30 7.99
C TYR A 33 12.05 1.53 6.71
N LYS A 34 12.88 0.57 6.30
CA LYS A 34 12.58 -0.33 5.16
C LYS A 34 11.31 -1.14 5.40
N ALA A 35 11.20 -1.75 6.58
CA ALA A 35 10.04 -2.55 6.94
C ALA A 35 8.77 -1.70 6.94
N SER A 36 8.78 -0.51 7.53
CA SER A 36 7.62 0.38 7.53
C SER A 36 7.16 0.76 6.13
N HIS A 37 8.08 1.06 5.21
CA HIS A 37 7.76 1.43 3.83
C HIS A 37 7.27 0.27 2.97
N ILE A 38 7.38 -0.98 3.43
CA ILE A 38 6.82 -2.15 2.74
C ILE A 38 5.52 -2.58 3.42
N VAL A 39 5.55 -2.74 4.74
CA VAL A 39 4.43 -3.29 5.52
C VAL A 39 3.22 -2.34 5.51
N TYR A 40 3.44 -1.03 5.60
CA TYR A 40 2.36 -0.04 5.58
C TYR A 40 1.57 -0.03 4.25
N PRO A 41 2.21 0.14 3.08
CA PRO A 41 1.48 0.06 1.82
C PRO A 41 0.87 -1.33 1.57
N LEU A 42 1.52 -2.40 2.01
CA LEU A 42 0.97 -3.76 1.88
C LEU A 42 -0.31 -3.93 2.72
N PHE A 43 -0.32 -3.40 3.94
CA PHE A 43 -1.52 -3.36 4.79
C PHE A 43 -2.64 -2.55 4.13
N MET A 44 -2.34 -1.39 3.56
CA MET A 44 -3.32 -0.55 2.85
C MET A 44 -3.92 -1.26 1.63
N VAL A 45 -3.11 -1.95 0.84
CA VAL A 45 -3.58 -2.75 -0.31
C VAL A 45 -4.55 -3.84 0.17
N VAL A 46 -4.16 -4.63 1.17
CA VAL A 46 -4.99 -5.72 1.70
C VAL A 46 -6.30 -5.19 2.31
N GLY A 47 -6.22 -4.11 3.10
CA GLY A 47 -7.39 -3.50 3.71
C GLY A 47 -8.38 -2.95 2.69
N MET A 48 -7.88 -2.25 1.65
CA MET A 48 -8.75 -1.71 0.60
C MET A 48 -9.39 -2.81 -0.26
N ILE A 49 -8.66 -3.87 -0.59
CA ILE A 49 -9.22 -5.05 -1.28
C ILE A 49 -10.31 -5.69 -0.42
N TYR A 50 -10.06 -5.86 0.87
CA TYR A 50 -11.07 -6.41 1.78
C TYR A 50 -12.34 -5.55 1.81
N PHE A 51 -12.22 -4.23 1.92
CA PHE A 51 -13.38 -3.34 1.93
C PHE A 51 -14.15 -3.32 0.61
N LEU A 52 -13.47 -3.47 -0.52
CA LEU A 52 -14.08 -3.64 -1.84
C LEU A 52 -14.82 -4.99 -1.95
N VAL A 53 -14.19 -6.10 -1.57
CA VAL A 53 -14.78 -7.44 -1.67
C VAL A 53 -15.96 -7.64 -0.72
N THR A 54 -15.93 -7.01 0.46
CA THR A 54 -17.01 -7.10 1.44
C THR A 54 -18.19 -6.17 1.14
N GLY A 55 -18.11 -5.33 0.11
CA GLY A 55 -19.16 -4.37 -0.24
C GLY A 55 -19.35 -3.28 0.82
N ILE A 56 -18.37 -3.06 1.71
CA ILE A 56 -18.39 -1.93 2.65
C ILE A 56 -18.20 -0.60 1.90
N ILE A 57 -17.48 -0.67 0.77
CA ILE A 57 -17.26 0.42 -0.18
C ILE A 57 -18.06 0.07 -1.44
N ASP A 58 -19.20 0.74 -1.61
CA ASP A 58 -19.96 0.87 -2.86
C ASP A 58 -19.65 2.22 -3.53
#